data_AF-A0A7V4YYH7-F1
#
_entry.id   AF-A0A7V4YYH7-F1
#
_cell.length_a   1.000
_cell.length_b   1.000
_cell.length_c   1.000
_cell.angle_alpha   90.00
_cell.angle_beta   90.00
_cell.angle_gamma   90.00
#
_symmetry.space_group_name_H-M   'P 1'
#
loop_
_entity.id
_entity.type
_entity.pdbx_description
1 polymer ?
#
loop_
_entity_poly.entity_id
_entity_poly.type
_entity_poly.pdbx_seq_one_letter_code
_entity_poly.pdbx_strand_id
1 'polypeptide(L)'
;MVGKVKVKGTLAGPKSKQQLEENSPTFYFYFEENPNSTRDSWYFATASSPNEFVLVKLDDNKNSREIVLGSEGYYKSKMGVPDKDKVAFEFENIADGIFKVSFTKPLKKGEYCFIYASTAPTSYSNDKVFDFGIQNEN
;
A
#
# COMPACT_ATOMS: atom_id res chain seq x y z
N MET A 1 -20.08 -2.13 27.77
CA MET A 1 -19.45 -1.36 26.68
C MET A 1 -18.69 -2.34 25.80
N VAL A 2 -19.07 -2.50 24.54
CA VAL A 2 -18.35 -3.38 23.60
C VAL A 2 -17.43 -2.49 22.76
N GLY A 3 -16.12 -2.63 22.92
CA GLY A 3 -15.12 -1.76 22.30
C GLY A 3 -14.95 -2.05 20.81
N LYS A 4 -14.70 -0.99 20.02
CA LYS A 4 -14.27 -1.11 18.62
C LYS A 4 -12.86 -1.69 18.60
N VAL A 5 -12.65 -2.85 17.99
CA VAL A 5 -11.31 -3.42 17.80
C VAL A 5 -10.77 -2.90 16.46
N LYS A 6 -9.60 -2.25 16.48
CA LYS A 6 -8.92 -1.82 15.25
C LYS A 6 -8.08 -2.98 14.72
N VAL A 7 -8.29 -3.34 13.47
CA VAL A 7 -7.41 -4.28 12.78
C VAL A 7 -6.24 -3.49 12.22
N LYS A 8 -5.03 -3.92 12.56
CA LYS A 8 -3.78 -3.27 12.13
C LYS A 8 -2.88 -4.25 11.41
N GLY A 9 -2.29 -3.78 10.31
CA GLY A 9 -1.10 -4.38 9.70
C GLY A 9 0.14 -3.69 10.27
N THR A 10 1.23 -4.46 10.45
CA THR A 10 2.49 -3.94 11.00
C THR A 10 3.64 -4.31 10.07
N LEU A 11 4.41 -3.31 9.65
CA LEU A 11 5.68 -3.48 8.96
C LEU A 11 6.83 -3.33 9.96
N ALA A 12 7.81 -4.22 9.86
CA ALA A 12 8.98 -4.21 10.73
C ALA A 12 9.89 -3.02 10.42
N GLY A 13 10.53 -2.50 11.47
CA GLY A 13 11.48 -1.41 11.39
C GLY A 13 10.83 -0.02 11.37
N PRO A 14 11.54 1.00 11.85
CA PRO A 14 11.01 2.36 11.97
C PRO A 14 10.93 3.12 10.63
N LYS A 15 11.61 2.62 9.58
CA LYS A 15 11.68 3.25 8.26
C LYS A 15 11.78 2.19 7.16
N SER A 16 11.28 2.51 5.96
CA SER A 16 11.50 1.69 4.77
C SER A 16 12.98 1.70 4.41
N LYS A 17 13.43 0.60 3.82
CA LYS A 17 14.76 0.54 3.21
C LYS A 17 14.88 1.45 1.99
N GLN A 18 13.76 1.71 1.31
CA GLN A 18 13.70 2.64 0.19
C GLN A 18 13.31 4.03 0.72
N GLN A 19 14.19 4.99 0.56
CA GLN A 19 13.96 6.36 0.98
C GLN A 19 14.25 7.29 -0.20
N LEU A 20 13.26 8.11 -0.55
CA LEU A 20 13.29 8.99 -1.70
C LEU A 20 13.49 10.42 -1.23
N GLU A 21 14.37 11.14 -1.93
CA GLU A 21 14.60 12.56 -1.70
C GLU A 21 13.56 13.43 -2.43
N GLU A 22 12.99 12.94 -3.52
CA GLU A 22 11.95 13.67 -4.24
C GLU A 22 10.57 13.48 -3.60
N ASN A 23 9.78 14.55 -3.59
CA ASN A 23 8.43 14.55 -3.03
C ASN A 23 7.35 14.23 -4.07
N SER A 24 7.72 13.98 -5.33
CA SER A 24 6.78 13.59 -6.40
C SER A 24 7.34 12.42 -7.21
N PRO A 25 7.61 11.27 -6.57
CA PRO A 25 8.22 10.15 -7.25
C PRO A 25 7.30 9.58 -8.33
N THR A 26 7.92 9.06 -9.39
CA THR A 26 7.21 8.31 -10.42
C THR A 26 7.50 6.83 -10.25
N PHE A 27 6.43 6.02 -10.21
CA PHE A 27 6.54 4.57 -10.16
C PHE A 27 6.09 3.96 -11.48
N TYR A 28 6.59 2.76 -11.77
CA TYR A 28 6.17 1.99 -12.95
C TYR A 28 5.69 0.63 -12.47
N PHE A 29 4.43 0.32 -12.78
CA PHE A 29 3.81 -0.96 -12.45
C PHE A 29 3.90 -1.84 -13.69
N TYR A 30 4.46 -3.02 -13.52
CA TYR A 30 4.63 -4.02 -14.57
C TYR A 30 3.76 -5.24 -14.24
N PHE A 31 2.79 -5.51 -15.11
CA PHE A 31 1.91 -6.66 -15.04
C PHE A 31 2.26 -7.57 -16.22
N GLU A 32 3.00 -8.63 -15.94
CA GLU A 32 3.30 -9.65 -16.94
C GLU A 32 2.22 -10.74 -16.91
N GLU A 33 1.59 -11.01 -18.06
CA GLU A 33 0.87 -12.25 -18.26
C GLU A 33 1.90 -13.37 -18.47
N ASN A 34 2.33 -14.01 -17.38
CA ASN A 34 3.23 -15.16 -17.49
C ASN A 34 2.43 -16.48 -17.42
N PRO A 35 2.14 -17.13 -18.56
CA PRO A 35 1.40 -18.40 -18.59
C PRO A 35 2.16 -19.57 -17.96
N ASN A 36 3.47 -19.41 -17.72
CA ASN A 36 4.35 -20.39 -17.07
C ASN A 36 4.77 -20.00 -15.65
N SER A 37 4.11 -18.99 -15.05
CA SER A 37 4.36 -18.61 -13.66
C SER A 37 4.07 -19.78 -12.72
N THR A 38 5.14 -20.41 -12.22
CA THR A 38 5.03 -21.39 -11.15
C THR A 38 4.38 -20.71 -9.95
N ARG A 39 3.45 -21.41 -9.32
CA ARG A 39 2.45 -20.99 -8.33
C ARG A 39 3.00 -20.35 -7.04
N ASP A 40 4.24 -19.86 -7.01
CA ASP A 40 4.89 -19.15 -5.92
C ASP A 40 4.90 -17.62 -6.11
N SER A 41 4.60 -17.12 -7.32
CA SER A 41 4.52 -15.67 -7.64
C SER A 41 3.10 -15.07 -7.50
N TRP A 42 2.19 -15.76 -6.82
CA TRP A 42 0.74 -15.72 -7.09
C TRP A 42 -0.10 -14.64 -6.38
N TYR A 43 0.46 -13.71 -5.60
CA TYR A 43 -0.38 -12.74 -4.87
C TYR A 43 -0.67 -11.45 -5.63
N PHE A 44 0.31 -10.88 -6.35
CA PHE A 44 0.06 -9.79 -7.30
C PHE A 44 -0.25 -10.29 -8.72
N ALA A 45 -0.04 -11.57 -9.02
CA ALA A 45 -0.26 -12.15 -10.34
C ALA A 45 -1.73 -12.12 -10.81
N THR A 46 -2.67 -11.80 -9.90
CA THR A 46 -4.08 -11.58 -10.26
C THR A 46 -4.41 -10.11 -10.51
N ALA A 47 -3.55 -9.20 -10.05
CA ALA A 47 -3.72 -7.79 -10.32
C ALA A 47 -3.36 -7.52 -11.77
N SER A 48 -4.25 -6.82 -12.47
CA SER A 48 -4.11 -6.47 -13.88
C SER A 48 -3.99 -4.96 -14.09
N SER A 49 -4.20 -4.17 -13.03
CA SER A 49 -4.23 -2.72 -13.09
C SER A 49 -3.76 -2.07 -11.78
N PRO A 50 -3.13 -0.88 -11.83
CA PRO A 50 -2.82 -0.10 -10.63
C PRO A 50 -4.05 0.26 -9.78
N ASN A 51 -5.25 0.30 -10.37
CA ASN A 51 -6.49 0.61 -9.65
C ASN A 51 -6.86 -0.44 -8.59
N GLU A 52 -6.26 -1.64 -8.66
CA GLU A 52 -6.44 -2.68 -7.65
C GLU A 52 -5.53 -2.47 -6.44
N PHE A 53 -4.71 -1.43 -6.45
CA PHE A 53 -3.82 -1.05 -5.36
C PHE A 53 -4.31 0.21 -4.66
N VAL A 54 -4.03 0.27 -3.38
CA VAL A 54 -4.22 1.46 -2.56
C VAL A 54 -2.86 1.90 -2.05
N LEU A 55 -2.52 3.17 -2.26
CA LEU A 55 -1.40 3.79 -1.56
C LEU A 55 -1.87 4.28 -0.20
N VAL A 56 -1.16 3.90 0.85
CA VAL A 56 -1.46 4.32 2.21
C VAL A 56 -0.29 5.04 2.84
N LYS A 57 -0.57 6.02 3.69
CA LYS A 57 0.41 6.58 4.62
C LYS A 57 0.47 5.72 5.87
N LEU A 58 1.69 5.43 6.32
CA LEU A 58 1.96 4.64 7.52
C LEU A 58 2.03 5.55 8.75
N ASP A 59 1.57 5.01 9.88
CA ASP A 59 1.81 5.59 11.19
C ASP A 59 3.17 5.09 11.71
N ASP A 60 4.13 6.00 11.82
CA ASP A 60 5.47 5.69 12.33
C ASP A 60 5.44 5.52 13.85
N ASN A 61 5.80 4.32 14.31
CA ASN A 61 6.08 4.02 15.71
C ASN A 61 7.59 3.80 15.92
N LYS A 62 8.04 3.83 17.17
CA LYS A 62 9.48 3.77 17.53
C LYS A 62 10.23 2.59 16.88
N ASN A 63 9.55 1.45 16.70
CA ASN A 63 10.17 0.21 16.21
C ASN A 63 9.46 -0.39 14.99
N SER A 64 8.35 0.20 14.55
CA SER A 64 7.46 -0.38 13.55
C SER A 64 6.71 0.70 12.80
N ARG A 65 6.15 0.34 11.65
CA ARG A 65 5.25 1.19 10.87
C ARG A 65 3.89 0.49 10.79
N GLU A 66 2.83 1.19 11.15
CA GLU A 66 1.50 0.62 11.29
C GLU A 66 0.53 1.13 10.23
N ILE A 67 -0.38 0.26 9.81
CA ILE A 67 -1.48 0.58 8.90
C ILE A 67 -2.78 0.25 9.61
N VAL A 68 -3.72 1.18 9.65
CA VAL A 68 -5.08 0.90 10.12
C VAL A 68 -5.89 0.39 8.94
N LEU A 69 -6.34 -0.87 9.00
CA LEU A 69 -7.06 -1.54 7.90
C LEU A 69 -8.57 -1.63 8.12
N GLY A 70 -9.05 -1.07 9.23
CA GLY A 70 -10.46 -0.98 9.56
C GLY A 70 -10.73 -1.07 11.05
N SER A 71 -12.00 -0.98 11.42
CA SER A 71 -12.49 -1.27 12.77
C SER A 71 -13.59 -2.32 12.69
N GLU A 72 -13.45 -3.41 13.42
CA GLU A 72 -14.51 -4.40 13.57
C GLU A 72 -15.57 -3.89 14.55
N GLY A 73 -16.83 -3.94 14.12
CA GLY A 73 -18.00 -3.68 14.94
C GLY A 73 -19.05 -4.77 14.70
N TYR A 74 -19.81 -5.11 15.75
CA TYR A 74 -20.73 -6.26 15.85
C TYR A 74 -21.81 -6.36 14.75
N TYR A 75 -22.05 -5.31 13.96
CA TYR A 75 -23.16 -5.23 13.00
C TYR A 75 -22.77 -5.17 11.51
N LYS A 76 -21.49 -4.99 11.17
CA LYS A 76 -20.95 -4.99 9.79
C LYS A 76 -19.44 -4.80 9.86
N SER A 77 -18.66 -5.78 9.40
CA SER A 77 -17.23 -5.61 9.16
C SER A 77 -17.03 -4.62 8.00
N LYS A 78 -16.59 -3.39 8.30
CA LYS A 78 -16.01 -2.52 7.27
C LYS A 78 -14.51 -2.80 7.24
N MET A 79 -14.11 -3.78 6.43
CA MET A 79 -12.71 -4.06 6.14
C MET A 79 -12.30 -3.13 4.99
N GLY A 80 -11.28 -2.30 5.20
CA GLY A 80 -10.83 -1.30 4.24
C GLY A 80 -10.06 -0.16 4.91
N VAL A 81 -8.99 0.29 4.24
CA VAL A 81 -8.18 1.43 4.69
C VAL A 81 -9.09 2.67 4.86
N PRO A 82 -9.03 3.41 5.98
CA PRO A 82 -9.73 4.67 6.15
C PRO A 82 -9.34 5.69 5.07
N ASP A 83 -10.28 6.44 4.52
CA ASP A 83 -9.98 7.40 3.44
C ASP A 83 -8.96 8.47 3.84
N LYS A 84 -8.86 8.80 5.13
CA LYS A 84 -7.84 9.73 5.66
C LYS A 84 -6.40 9.23 5.50
N ASP A 85 -6.22 7.92 5.43
CA ASP A 85 -4.92 7.26 5.35
C ASP A 85 -4.58 6.87 3.90
N LYS A 86 -5.56 6.99 2.98
CA LYS A 86 -5.36 6.78 1.55
C LYS A 86 -4.72 8.01 0.92
N VAL A 87 -3.80 7.75 0.00
CA VAL A 87 -3.16 8.77 -0.82
C VAL A 87 -3.60 8.57 -2.26
N ALA A 88 -4.15 9.61 -2.86
CA ALA A 88 -4.54 9.58 -4.27
C ALA A 88 -3.30 9.57 -5.16
N PHE A 89 -3.35 8.73 -6.19
CA PHE A 89 -2.38 8.69 -7.28
C PHE A 89 -3.14 8.56 -8.60
N GLU A 90 -2.48 8.97 -9.66
CA GLU A 90 -2.95 8.82 -11.04
C GLU A 90 -2.08 7.79 -11.75
N PHE A 91 -2.60 7.17 -12.78
CA PHE A 91 -1.84 6.27 -13.61
C PHE A 91 -2.17 6.40 -15.09
N GLU A 92 -1.16 6.17 -15.91
CA GLU A 92 -1.23 6.19 -17.37
C GLU A 92 -0.72 4.87 -17.91
N ASN A 93 -1.48 4.22 -18.79
CA ASN A 93 -0.99 3.06 -19.55
C ASN A 93 -0.04 3.57 -20.63
N ILE A 94 1.24 3.18 -20.55
CA ILE A 94 2.28 3.64 -21.48
C ILE A 94 2.73 2.53 -22.44
N ALA A 95 2.43 1.27 -22.12
CA ALA A 95 2.67 0.09 -22.95
C ALA A 95 1.87 -1.10 -22.38
N ASP A 96 1.81 -2.19 -23.13
CA ASP A 96 1.09 -3.39 -22.71
C ASP A 96 1.61 -3.92 -21.36
N GLY A 97 0.71 -4.03 -20.37
CA GLY A 97 1.06 -4.38 -18.99
C GLY A 97 1.89 -3.35 -18.22
N ILE A 98 2.23 -2.19 -18.78
CA ILE A 98 3.10 -1.18 -18.13
C ILE A 98 2.33 0.12 -17.87
N PHE A 99 2.27 0.49 -16.60
CA PHE A 99 1.59 1.70 -16.15
C PHE A 99 2.55 2.63 -15.43
N LYS A 100 2.57 3.91 -15.85
CA LYS A 100 3.24 4.98 -15.12
C LYS A 100 2.31 5.49 -14.03
N VAL A 101 2.74 5.42 -12.78
CA VAL A 101 2.02 5.90 -11.60
C VAL A 101 2.66 7.20 -11.12
N SER A 102 1.83 8.21 -10.88
CA SER A 102 2.26 9.56 -10.49
C SER A 102 1.31 10.19 -9.47
N PHE A 103 1.72 11.31 -8.87
CA PHE A 103 0.97 12.00 -7.83
C PHE A 103 0.55 13.39 -8.28
N THR A 104 -0.74 13.72 -8.10
CA THR A 104 -1.27 15.07 -8.41
C THR A 104 -0.79 16.13 -7.43
N LYS A 105 -0.36 15.72 -6.25
CA LYS A 105 0.19 16.59 -5.21
C LYS A 105 1.49 15.96 -4.68
N PRO A 106 2.51 16.78 -4.40
CA PRO A 106 3.69 16.30 -3.71
C PRO A 106 3.33 15.58 -2.41
N LEU A 107 3.93 14.40 -2.23
CA LEU A 107 3.87 13.64 -1.00
C LEU A 107 4.57 14.41 0.11
N LYS A 108 4.00 14.33 1.31
CA LYS A 108 4.63 14.89 2.50
C LYS A 108 5.68 13.91 3.00
N LYS A 109 6.62 14.40 3.82
CA LYS A 109 7.49 13.53 4.60
C LYS A 109 6.69 12.47 5.37
N GLY A 110 7.22 11.26 5.35
CA GLY A 110 6.64 10.10 6.03
C GLY A 110 6.83 8.81 5.23
N GLU A 111 6.27 7.74 5.76
CA GLU A 111 6.36 6.41 5.20
C GLU A 111 5.05 6.02 4.50
N TYR A 112 5.17 5.31 3.39
CA TYR A 112 4.08 4.95 2.50
C TYR A 112 4.21 3.50 2.05
N CYS A 113 3.09 2.85 1.71
CA CYS A 113 3.15 1.59 1.00
C CYS A 113 1.97 1.38 0.04
N PHE A 114 2.24 0.69 -1.06
CA PHE A 114 1.22 0.15 -1.94
C PHE A 114 0.75 -1.20 -1.40
N ILE A 115 -0.58 -1.35 -1.28
CA ILE A 115 -1.25 -2.56 -0.81
C ILE A 115 -2.24 -3.00 -1.87
N TYR A 116 -2.27 -4.30 -2.15
CA TYR A 116 -3.30 -4.87 -3.02
C TYR A 116 -4.64 -4.94 -2.29
N ALA A 117 -5.67 -4.30 -2.87
CA ALA A 117 -6.94 -4.04 -2.19
C ALA A 117 -7.76 -5.30 -1.87
N SER A 118 -7.55 -6.41 -2.58
CA SER A 118 -8.28 -7.67 -2.35
C SER A 118 -7.71 -8.50 -1.19
N THR A 119 -6.50 -8.18 -0.71
CA THR A 119 -5.84 -8.82 0.43
C THR A 119 -5.33 -7.76 1.41
N ALA A 120 -6.20 -7.25 2.28
CA ALA A 120 -5.78 -6.34 3.34
C ALA A 120 -4.88 -7.08 4.36
N PRO A 121 -3.66 -6.59 4.66
CA PRO A 121 -2.70 -7.25 5.56
C PRO A 121 -3.21 -7.44 7.00
N THR A 122 -3.75 -8.61 7.32
CA THR A 122 -4.12 -8.89 8.71
C THR A 122 -2.87 -9.12 9.57
N SER A 123 -2.99 -9.00 10.88
CA SER A 123 -1.89 -9.24 11.84
C SER A 123 -1.27 -10.66 11.77
N TYR A 124 -1.86 -11.55 10.94
CA TYR A 124 -1.46 -12.94 10.72
C TYR A 124 -1.03 -13.23 9.26
N SER A 125 -1.22 -12.30 8.31
CA SER A 125 -0.80 -12.49 6.92
C SER A 125 0.45 -11.66 6.63
N ASN A 126 1.54 -12.35 6.26
CA ASN A 126 2.78 -11.75 5.76
C ASN A 126 2.56 -11.23 4.33
N ASP A 127 1.63 -10.28 4.19
CA ASP A 127 1.27 -9.77 2.88
C ASP A 127 2.41 -8.91 2.35
N LYS A 128 2.85 -9.27 1.15
CA LYS A 128 3.90 -8.59 0.42
C LYS A 128 3.39 -7.19 0.11
N VAL A 129 4.04 -6.17 0.64
CA VAL A 129 3.79 -4.76 0.30
C VAL A 129 5.02 -4.20 -0.40
N PHE A 130 4.84 -3.12 -1.14
CA PHE A 130 5.94 -2.26 -1.55
C PHE A 130 5.92 -0.99 -0.71
N ASP A 131 6.93 -0.78 0.13
CA ASP A 131 7.04 0.34 1.05
C ASP A 131 8.19 1.29 0.69
N PHE A 132 7.97 2.60 0.87
CA PHE A 132 8.97 3.64 0.65
C PHE A 132 8.75 4.82 1.60
N GLY A 133 9.83 5.54 1.92
CA GLY A 133 9.79 6.77 2.69
C GLY A 133 10.08 7.99 1.83
N ILE A 134 9.50 9.13 2.21
CA ILE A 134 9.80 10.46 1.67
C ILE A 134 10.57 11.22 2.75
N GLN A 135 11.80 11.66 2.44
CA GLN A 135 12.67 12.31 3.42
C GLN A 135 12.46 13.82 3.52
N ASN A 136 12.08 14.47 2.42
CA ASN A 136 12.04 15.92 2.35
C ASN A 136 10.69 16.49 2.81
N GLU A 137 10.77 17.61 3.53
CA GLU A 137 9.62 18.43 3.90
C GLU A 137 9.38 19.42 2.75
N ASN A 138 8.19 19.43 2.15
CA ASN A 138 7.78 20.52 1.26
C ASN A 138 7.56 21.80 2.07
#